data_AF-H2ZV62-F1
#
_entry.id   AF-H2ZV62-F1
#
_cell.length_a   1.000
_cell.length_b   1.000
_cell.length_c   1.000
_cell.angle_alpha   90.00
_cell.angle_beta   90.00
_cell.angle_gamma   90.00
#
_symmetry.space_group_name_H-M   'P 1'
#
loop_
_entity.id
_entity.type
_entity.pdbx_description
1 polymer ?
#
loop_
_entity_poly.entity_id
_entity_poly.type
_entity_poly.pdbx_seq_one_letter_code
_entity_poly.pdbx_strand_id
1 'polypeptide(L)'
;DIQEKNSVIVRNEVTFQAELPGIEYFILQAQLKWTGQLVRMPHHRIPHQIFFGQLKEGRRHRGVPQKHFKDFLKSNLKKCHIEPQQLETLASDRQKWHELCRSGLQDFKAERILELNQKWEWHTAKITLQASNHICLHCDRSCTSRAGLLAHIR
;
A
#
# COMPACT_ATOMS: atom_id res chain seq x y z
N ASP A 1 30.88 19.43 4.76
CA ASP A 1 29.43 19.25 4.96
C ASP A 1 28.66 18.98 3.67
N ILE A 2 28.97 17.84 3.01
CA ILE A 2 28.27 17.38 1.78
C ILE A 2 28.02 15.86 1.89
N GLN A 3 27.63 15.40 3.08
CA GLN A 3 27.42 13.97 3.37
C GLN A 3 26.11 13.82 4.14
N GLU A 4 24.95 13.95 3.45
CA GLU A 4 23.67 13.30 3.83
C GLU A 4 22.51 13.66 2.88
N LYS A 5 22.74 13.67 1.56
CA LYS A 5 21.67 13.83 0.55
C LYS A 5 21.55 12.66 -0.42
N ASN A 6 22.05 11.49 -0.03
CA ASN A 6 21.93 10.26 -0.82
C ASN A 6 20.94 9.27 -0.19
N SER A 7 19.72 9.72 0.11
CA SER A 7 18.58 8.82 0.17
C SER A 7 18.24 8.37 -1.26
N VAL A 8 19.01 7.39 -1.74
CA VAL A 8 18.87 6.83 -3.09
C VAL A 8 17.55 6.08 -3.17
N ILE A 9 16.55 6.78 -3.72
CA ILE A 9 15.22 6.29 -4.01
C ILE A 9 15.24 5.64 -5.38
N VAL A 10 15.15 4.31 -5.44
CA VAL A 10 14.79 3.65 -6.71
C VAL A 10 13.81 2.51 -6.48
N ARG A 11 12.54 2.88 -6.36
CA ARG A 11 11.47 2.31 -7.21
C ARG A 11 10.44 3.42 -7.47
N ASN A 12 10.45 3.90 -8.72
CA ASN A 12 9.74 5.04 -9.29
C ASN A 12 10.42 6.41 -9.08
N GLU A 13 11.64 6.55 -9.61
CA GLU A 13 12.35 7.83 -9.78
C GLU A 13 11.41 8.94 -10.30
N VAL A 14 10.55 8.61 -11.26
CA VAL A 14 9.55 9.51 -11.85
C VAL A 14 8.51 10.00 -10.83
N THR A 15 7.99 9.15 -9.94
CA THR A 15 6.97 9.60 -8.97
C THR A 15 7.58 10.38 -7.82
N PHE A 16 8.82 10.06 -7.45
CA PHE A 16 9.55 10.84 -6.46
C PHE A 16 9.91 12.23 -6.99
N GLN A 17 10.43 12.31 -8.22
CA GLN A 17 10.72 13.59 -8.89
C GLN A 17 9.46 14.43 -9.15
N ALA A 18 8.31 13.78 -9.40
CA ALA A 18 7.04 14.46 -9.61
C ALA A 18 6.27 14.77 -8.30
N GLU A 19 6.78 14.38 -7.13
CA GLU A 19 6.10 14.44 -5.81
C GLU A 19 4.71 13.76 -5.77
N LEU A 20 4.41 12.94 -6.78
CA LEU A 20 3.11 12.32 -6.97
C LEU A 20 3.00 11.07 -6.08
N PRO A 21 1.87 10.89 -5.38
CA PRO A 21 1.63 9.67 -4.62
C PRO A 21 1.49 8.47 -5.57
N GLY A 22 1.75 7.26 -5.06
CA GLY A 22 1.60 6.03 -5.86
C GLY A 22 0.16 5.78 -6.33
N ILE A 23 -0.02 4.91 -7.33
CA ILE A 23 -1.34 4.61 -7.92
C ILE A 23 -2.40 4.20 -6.88
N GLU A 24 -1.99 3.52 -5.81
CA GLU A 24 -2.86 3.11 -4.71
C GLU A 24 -3.56 4.31 -4.05
N TYR A 25 -2.88 5.45 -3.93
CA TYR A 25 -3.46 6.68 -3.38
C TYR A 25 -4.62 7.17 -4.25
N PHE A 26 -4.45 7.20 -5.57
CA PHE A 26 -5.48 7.70 -6.49
C PHE A 26 -6.70 6.78 -6.51
N ILE A 27 -6.47 5.46 -6.52
CA ILE A 27 -7.55 4.46 -6.42
C ILE A 27 -8.32 4.66 -5.12
N LEU A 28 -7.61 4.80 -4.00
CA LEU A 28 -8.22 4.94 -2.69
C LEU A 28 -8.97 6.28 -2.57
N GLN A 29 -8.42 7.37 -3.11
CA GLN A 29 -9.10 8.66 -3.17
C GLN A 29 -10.40 8.60 -3.98
N ALA A 30 -10.38 7.99 -5.17
CA ALA A 30 -11.56 7.87 -6.02
C ALA A 30 -12.66 7.06 -5.32
N GLN A 31 -12.27 5.96 -4.65
CA GLN A 31 -13.20 5.11 -3.91
C GLN A 31 -13.83 5.85 -2.72
N LEU A 32 -13.04 6.54 -1.90
CA LEU A 32 -13.55 7.34 -0.78
C LEU A 32 -14.49 8.48 -1.22
N LYS A 33 -14.16 9.14 -2.34
CA LYS A 33 -15.05 10.17 -2.93
C LYS A 33 -16.38 9.55 -3.35
N TRP A 34 -16.34 8.43 -4.05
CA TRP A 34 -17.53 7.72 -4.50
C TRP A 34 -18.39 7.22 -3.35
N THR A 35 -17.77 6.73 -2.27
CA THR A 35 -18.51 6.20 -1.11
C THR A 35 -19.21 7.29 -0.33
N GLY A 36 -18.58 8.45 -0.17
CA GLY A 36 -19.26 9.61 0.38
C GLY A 36 -20.47 10.01 -0.46
N GLN A 37 -20.32 9.98 -1.78
CA GLN A 37 -21.44 10.27 -2.67
C GLN A 37 -22.57 9.25 -2.51
N LEU A 38 -22.25 7.95 -2.43
CA LEU A 38 -23.23 6.89 -2.22
C LEU A 38 -24.03 7.05 -0.93
N VAL A 39 -23.36 7.35 0.19
CA VAL A 39 -24.02 7.56 1.49
C VAL A 39 -25.05 8.70 1.41
N ARG A 40 -24.71 9.77 0.70
CA ARG A 40 -25.61 10.93 0.53
C ARG A 40 -26.67 10.74 -0.55
N MET A 41 -26.64 9.65 -1.32
CA MET A 41 -27.71 9.38 -2.29
C MET A 41 -29.00 8.99 -1.56
N PRO A 42 -30.17 9.44 -2.04
CA PRO A 42 -31.45 8.98 -1.49
C PRO A 42 -31.61 7.46 -1.58
N HIS A 43 -32.26 6.85 -0.59
CA HIS A 43 -32.46 5.40 -0.49
C HIS A 43 -33.23 4.77 -1.67
N HIS A 44 -34.00 5.55 -2.44
CA HIS A 44 -34.72 5.06 -3.62
C HIS A 44 -33.81 4.87 -4.85
N ARG A 45 -32.56 5.35 -4.81
CA ARG A 45 -31.62 5.25 -5.93
C ARG A 45 -30.99 3.86 -5.97
N ILE A 46 -30.98 3.25 -7.16
CA ILE A 46 -30.42 1.90 -7.39
C ILE A 46 -29.00 1.73 -6.80
N PRO A 47 -28.04 2.66 -6.98
CA PRO A 47 -26.70 2.49 -6.41
C PRO A 47 -26.69 2.39 -4.88
N HIS A 48 -27.51 3.20 -4.20
CA HIS A 48 -27.67 3.15 -2.75
C HIS A 48 -28.30 1.81 -2.33
N GLN A 49 -29.37 1.39 -3.01
CA GLN A 49 -30.05 0.12 -2.71
C GLN A 49 -29.13 -1.09 -2.88
N ILE A 50 -28.33 -1.14 -3.94
CA ILE A 50 -27.38 -2.24 -4.17
C ILE A 50 -26.27 -2.24 -3.12
N PHE A 51 -25.77 -1.06 -2.74
CA PHE A 51 -24.64 -0.95 -1.82
C PHE A 51 -25.00 -1.30 -0.37
N PHE A 52 -26.16 -0.81 0.10
CA PHE A 52 -26.65 -1.05 1.46
C PHE A 52 -27.57 -2.26 1.57
N GLY A 53 -28.09 -2.74 0.44
CA GLY A 53 -28.95 -3.91 0.37
C GLY A 53 -28.22 -5.18 0.77
N GLN A 54 -29.00 -6.13 1.28
CA GLN A 54 -28.54 -7.49 1.57
C GLN A 54 -29.32 -8.44 0.66
N LEU A 55 -28.62 -9.42 0.09
CA LEU A 55 -29.29 -10.48 -0.66
C LEU A 55 -30.09 -11.33 0.32
N LYS A 56 -31.40 -11.49 0.06
CA LYS A 56 -32.27 -12.37 0.85
C LYS A 56 -31.76 -13.82 0.84
N GLU A 57 -31.26 -14.25 -0.31
CA GLU A 57 -30.69 -15.58 -0.53
C GLU A 57 -29.43 -15.45 -1.38
N GLY A 58 -28.40 -16.25 -1.07
CA GLY A 58 -27.17 -16.27 -1.84
C GLY A 58 -26.22 -17.35 -1.33
N ARG A 59 -25.76 -18.22 -2.23
CA ARG A 59 -24.68 -19.17 -1.95
C ARG A 59 -23.41 -18.67 -2.63
N ARG A 60 -22.33 -18.54 -1.86
CA ARG A 60 -20.99 -18.32 -2.43
C ARG A 60 -20.33 -19.66 -2.74
N HIS A 61 -19.53 -19.68 -3.80
CA HIS A 61 -18.71 -20.83 -4.11
C HIS A 61 -17.74 -21.12 -2.94
N ARG A 62 -17.55 -22.41 -2.62
CA ARG A 62 -16.60 -22.84 -1.58
C ARG A 62 -15.17 -22.69 -2.14
N GLY A 63 -14.24 -22.15 -1.35
CA GLY A 63 -12.84 -21.93 -1.77
C GLY A 63 -12.36 -20.52 -1.44
N VAL A 64 -11.78 -19.81 -2.43
CA VAL A 64 -11.33 -18.42 -2.32
C VAL A 64 -12.24 -17.50 -3.16
N PRO A 65 -13.44 -17.12 -2.66
CA PRO A 65 -14.26 -16.11 -3.31
C PRO A 65 -13.51 -14.79 -3.46
N GLN A 66 -13.78 -14.06 -4.55
CA GLN A 66 -13.33 -12.68 -4.67
C GLN A 66 -13.92 -11.83 -3.53
N LYS A 67 -13.10 -10.94 -2.97
CA LYS A 67 -13.55 -10.00 -1.93
C LYS A 67 -14.67 -9.12 -2.49
N HIS A 68 -15.73 -8.96 -1.72
CA HIS A 68 -16.79 -8.02 -2.10
C HIS A 68 -16.24 -6.60 -2.09
N PHE A 69 -16.80 -5.73 -2.93
CA PHE A 69 -16.48 -4.30 -2.92
C PHE A 69 -16.60 -3.69 -1.52
N LYS A 70 -17.65 -4.07 -0.76
CA LYS A 70 -17.86 -3.63 0.63
C LYS A 70 -16.71 -4.01 1.55
N ASP A 71 -16.14 -5.20 1.39
CA ASP A 71 -15.02 -5.66 2.22
C ASP A 71 -13.72 -4.97 1.82
N PHE A 72 -13.52 -4.71 0.52
CA PHE A 72 -12.42 -3.88 0.04
C PHE A 72 -12.51 -2.45 0.60
N LEU A 73 -13.71 -1.86 0.56
CA LEU A 73 -13.95 -0.53 1.12
C LEU A 73 -13.65 -0.47 2.62
N LYS A 74 -14.11 -1.45 3.41
CA LYS A 74 -13.78 -1.52 4.84
C LYS A 74 -12.27 -1.52 5.06
N SER A 75 -11.51 -2.24 4.24
CA SER A 75 -10.06 -2.23 4.30
C SER A 75 -9.47 -0.85 3.98
N ASN A 76 -10.03 -0.14 3.00
CA ASN A 76 -9.54 1.18 2.60
C ASN A 76 -9.88 2.27 3.61
N LEU A 77 -11.07 2.21 4.21
CA LEU A 77 -11.43 3.10 5.31
C LEU A 77 -10.44 2.95 6.47
N LYS A 78 -10.11 1.71 6.84
CA LYS A 78 -9.10 1.43 7.87
C LYS A 78 -7.71 1.96 7.52
N LYS A 79 -7.27 1.85 6.26
CA LYS A 79 -5.99 2.43 5.80
C LYS A 79 -5.94 3.96 5.92
N CYS A 80 -7.11 4.60 5.98
CA CYS A 80 -7.24 6.04 6.17
C CYS A 80 -7.67 6.40 7.61
N HIS A 81 -7.56 5.47 8.56
CA HIS A 81 -7.95 5.68 9.96
C HIS A 81 -9.43 6.07 10.15
N ILE A 82 -10.29 5.71 9.20
CA ILE A 82 -11.74 5.92 9.28
C ILE A 82 -12.40 4.62 9.76
N GLU A 83 -13.13 4.70 10.87
CA GLU A 83 -13.87 3.56 11.39
C GLU A 83 -15.05 3.20 10.45
N PRO A 84 -15.13 1.96 9.92
CA PRO A 84 -16.17 1.60 8.98
C PRO A 84 -17.59 1.67 9.55
N GLN A 85 -17.77 1.47 10.87
CA GLN A 85 -19.08 1.61 11.53
C GLN A 85 -19.61 3.04 11.49
N GLN A 86 -18.72 4.03 11.47
CA GLN A 86 -19.09 5.46 11.50
C GLN A 86 -19.26 6.05 10.09
N LEU A 87 -19.12 5.25 9.04
CA LEU A 87 -19.13 5.71 7.65
C LEU A 87 -20.35 6.58 7.33
N GLU A 88 -21.56 6.09 7.63
CA GLU A 88 -22.81 6.79 7.27
C GLU A 88 -22.91 8.15 7.97
N THR A 89 -22.60 8.19 9.26
CA THR A 89 -22.60 9.41 10.07
C THR A 89 -21.55 10.42 9.57
N LEU A 90 -20.31 9.97 9.34
CA LEU A 90 -19.22 10.85 8.91
C LEU A 90 -19.37 11.34 7.48
N ALA A 91 -19.93 10.51 6.59
CA ALA A 91 -20.11 10.84 5.19
C ALA A 91 -21.38 11.67 4.91
N SER A 92 -22.32 11.74 5.86
CA SER A 92 -23.55 12.54 5.74
C SER A 92 -23.24 14.03 5.53
N ASP A 93 -22.27 14.55 6.29
CA ASP A 93 -21.72 15.90 6.07
C ASP A 93 -20.65 15.85 4.97
N ARG A 94 -20.90 16.57 3.87
CA ARG A 94 -20.01 16.60 2.71
C ARG A 94 -18.65 17.23 3.04
N GLN A 95 -18.62 18.31 3.82
CA GLN A 95 -17.39 19.03 4.12
C GLN A 95 -16.54 18.21 5.09
N LYS A 96 -17.16 17.73 6.19
CA LYS A 96 -16.51 16.86 7.16
C LYS A 96 -15.94 15.60 6.51
N TRP A 97 -16.70 14.97 5.60
CA TRP A 97 -16.24 13.82 4.83
C TRP A 97 -15.00 14.12 4.00
N HIS A 98 -14.99 15.26 3.31
CA HIS A 98 -13.89 15.63 2.43
C HIS A 98 -12.61 15.92 3.23
N GLU A 99 -12.72 16.59 4.37
CA GLU A 99 -11.61 16.85 5.28
C GLU A 99 -11.04 15.55 5.86
N LEU A 100 -11.90 14.65 6.34
CA LEU A 100 -11.51 13.34 6.85
C LEU A 100 -10.80 12.49 5.79
N CYS A 101 -11.37 12.43 4.58
CA CYS A 101 -10.75 11.71 3.47
C CYS A 101 -9.37 12.30 3.13
N ARG A 102 -9.26 13.64 3.11
CA ARG A 102 -7.99 14.30 2.82
C ARG A 102 -6.94 13.96 3.87
N SER A 103 -7.29 14.05 5.15
CA SER A 103 -6.38 13.71 6.26
C SER A 103 -5.94 12.25 6.15
N GLY A 104 -6.89 11.32 6.12
CA GLY A 104 -6.58 9.88 6.06
C GLY A 104 -5.80 9.47 4.80
N LEU A 105 -5.99 10.17 3.68
CA LEU A 105 -5.19 9.96 2.47
C LEU A 105 -3.73 10.43 2.63
N GLN A 106 -3.51 11.54 3.35
CA GLN A 106 -2.14 11.99 3.66
C GLN A 106 -1.43 11.03 4.61
N ASP A 107 -2.14 10.56 5.64
CA ASP A 107 -1.62 9.56 6.57
C ASP A 107 -1.25 8.27 5.82
N PHE A 108 -2.16 7.77 4.97
CA PHE A 108 -1.89 6.63 4.09
C PHE A 108 -0.67 6.86 3.18
N LYS A 109 -0.54 8.06 2.59
CA LYS A 109 0.63 8.40 1.75
C LYS A 109 1.93 8.31 2.56
N ALA A 110 1.95 8.89 3.75
CA ALA A 110 3.12 8.93 4.62
C ALA A 110 3.52 7.52 5.09
N GLU A 111 2.56 6.74 5.61
CA GLU A 111 2.78 5.36 6.04
C GLU A 111 3.30 4.50 4.88
N ARG A 112 2.73 4.68 3.68
CA ARG A 112 3.16 3.93 2.50
C ARG A 112 4.60 4.25 2.09
N ILE A 113 5.02 5.51 2.18
CA ILE A 113 6.41 5.90 1.92
C ILE A 113 7.34 5.24 2.95
N LEU A 114 6.96 5.28 4.23
CA LEU A 114 7.72 4.64 5.31
C LEU A 114 7.89 3.13 5.07
N GLU A 115 6.82 2.42 4.76
CA GLU A 115 6.87 0.98 4.44
C GLU A 115 7.79 0.66 3.26
N LEU A 116 7.75 1.50 2.22
CA LEU A 116 8.59 1.31 1.03
C LEU A 116 10.07 1.55 1.34
N ASN A 117 10.37 2.57 2.14
CA ASN A 117 11.73 2.85 2.60
C ASN A 117 12.28 1.70 3.48
N GLN A 118 11.49 1.21 4.44
CA GLN A 118 11.88 0.07 5.29
C GLN A 118 12.13 -1.20 4.46
N LYS A 119 11.27 -1.50 3.48
CA LYS A 119 11.49 -2.63 2.56
C LYS A 119 12.80 -2.46 1.78
N TRP A 120 13.07 -1.25 1.28
CA TRP A 120 14.31 -0.97 0.57
C TRP A 120 15.52 -1.16 1.48
N GLU A 121 15.53 -0.59 2.68
CA GLU A 121 16.61 -0.76 3.66
C GLU A 121 16.88 -2.25 3.94
N TRP A 122 15.82 -3.04 4.15
CA TRP A 122 15.94 -4.48 4.35
C TRP A 122 16.56 -5.19 3.14
N HIS A 123 16.11 -4.85 1.92
CA HIS A 123 16.65 -5.44 0.70
C HIS A 123 18.11 -5.04 0.46
N THR A 124 18.44 -3.76 0.63
CA THR A 124 19.80 -3.24 0.48
C THR A 124 20.75 -3.85 1.50
N ALA A 125 20.36 -3.91 2.79
CA ALA A 125 21.15 -4.56 3.83
C ALA A 125 21.41 -6.04 3.52
N LYS A 126 20.40 -6.76 3.01
CA LYS A 126 20.56 -8.16 2.59
C LYS A 126 21.55 -8.32 1.43
N ILE A 127 21.50 -7.41 0.44
CA ILE A 127 22.45 -7.39 -0.69
C ILE A 127 23.87 -7.09 -0.19
N THR A 128 24.04 -6.10 0.69
CA THR A 128 25.35 -5.73 1.26
C THR A 128 25.97 -6.87 2.07
N LEU A 129 25.18 -7.61 2.86
CA LEU A 129 25.66 -8.81 3.57
C LEU A 129 26.09 -9.93 2.62
N GLN A 130 25.39 -10.10 1.49
CA GLN A 130 25.74 -11.07 0.46
C GLN A 130 26.91 -10.64 -0.43
N ALA A 131 27.23 -9.35 -0.48
CA ALA A 131 28.37 -8.79 -1.21
C ALA A 131 29.70 -8.90 -0.43
N SER A 132 29.72 -9.58 0.73
CA SER A 132 30.96 -9.91 1.43
C SER A 132 31.94 -10.56 0.45
N ASN A 133 33.17 -10.03 0.40
CA ASN A 133 34.19 -10.48 -0.54
C ASN A 133 34.40 -12.00 -0.40
N HIS A 134 34.09 -12.74 -1.45
CA HIS A 134 34.17 -14.19 -1.46
C HIS A 134 35.62 -14.65 -1.67
N ILE A 135 36.48 -14.37 -0.71
CA ILE A 135 37.92 -14.66 -0.78
C ILE A 135 38.19 -16.02 -0.14
N CYS A 136 38.98 -16.85 -0.81
CA CYS A 136 39.45 -18.11 -0.25
C CYS A 136 40.62 -17.89 0.70
N LEU A 137 40.52 -18.37 1.95
CA LEU A 137 41.58 -18.21 2.97
C LEU A 137 42.79 -19.14 2.77
N HIS A 138 42.73 -20.08 1.81
CA HIS A 138 43.83 -21.00 1.52
C HIS A 138 44.72 -20.56 0.35
N CYS A 139 44.20 -19.71 -0.54
CA CYS A 139 44.92 -19.29 -1.75
C CYS A 139 44.67 -17.83 -2.16
N ASP A 140 43.94 -17.06 -1.35
CA ASP A 140 43.58 -15.64 -1.55
C ASP A 140 42.87 -15.30 -2.87
N ARG A 141 42.31 -16.32 -3.54
CA ARG A 141 41.53 -16.12 -4.77
C ARG A 141 40.17 -15.49 -4.45
N SER A 142 39.84 -14.40 -5.14
CA SER A 142 38.50 -13.81 -5.12
C SER A 142 37.53 -14.58 -6.01
N CYS A 143 36.38 -14.95 -5.45
CA CYS A 143 35.29 -15.62 -6.15
C CYS A 143 34.16 -14.62 -6.43
N THR A 144 33.44 -14.83 -7.53
CA THR A 144 32.34 -13.92 -7.94
C THR A 144 31.06 -14.10 -7.12
N SER A 145 30.93 -15.21 -6.38
CA SER A 145 29.78 -15.52 -5.54
C SER A 145 30.13 -16.52 -4.44
N ARG A 146 29.26 -16.62 -3.42
CA ARG A 146 29.38 -17.60 -2.33
C ARG A 146 29.34 -19.04 -2.83
N ALA A 147 28.52 -19.32 -3.85
CA ALA A 147 28.47 -20.63 -4.48
C ALA A 147 29.80 -20.96 -5.18
N GLY A 148 30.42 -19.98 -5.86
CA GLY A 148 31.74 -20.13 -6.47
C GLY A 148 32.83 -20.41 -5.44
N LEU A 149 32.82 -19.72 -4.30
CA LEU A 149 33.75 -19.97 -3.20
C LEU A 149 33.59 -21.38 -2.61
N LEU A 150 32.36 -21.84 -2.38
CA LEU A 150 32.09 -23.18 -1.84
C LEU A 150 32.47 -24.30 -2.81
N ALA A 151 32.34 -24.08 -4.12
CA ALA A 151 32.80 -25.02 -5.14
C ALA A 151 34.33 -25.05 -5.24
N HIS A 152 35.01 -23.92 -5.01
CA HIS A 152 36.46 -23.81 -5.02
C HIS A 152 37.13 -24.49 -3.81
N ILE A 153 36.46 -24.52 -2.65
CA ILE A 153 36.98 -25.13 -1.40
C ILE A 153 36.73 -26.66 -1.33
N ARG A 154 35.85 -27.20 -2.20
CA ARG A 154 35.63 -28.66 -2.32
C ARG A 154 36.71 -29.30 -3.16
#